data_AF-A0A834XSA3-F1
#
_entry.id   AF-A0A834XSA3-F1
#
_cell.length_a   1.000
_cell.length_b   1.000
_cell.length_c   1.000
_cell.angle_alpha   90.00
_cell.angle_beta   90.00
_cell.angle_gamma   90.00
#
_symmetry.space_group_name_H-M   'P 1'
#
loop_
_entity.id
_entity.type
_entity.pdbx_description
1 polymer ?
#
loop_
_entity_poly.entity_id
_entity_poly.type
_entity_poly.pdbx_seq_one_letter_code
_entity_poly.pdbx_strand_id
1 'polypeptide(L)'
;MGDSKIDHIVMTPKCKTATSTTLIIERQALNPPSEKINEQDVHIAGGDHKGIVINKHALSDTNGVSRPAHLCLEFRVFLVSAQTKKHTQESRVLRFWFINSLPDAEQPSVAQEFFRELVSPQEFPRDYVGFIKKIMKLMQQKYPSIKKLEVELKQLQEPITLPTRPLSTDETIMGQTIDLSLEKVLEIIESAYPNPITVMDIAKQYNWEPNAVTAIMTELQKKGVVKAMEHGAFTRVAHQDTQIQVVKQMPTMASAKQPTIAIITAQYCEKLAVDSMIENKETFVRYTTVGTASPHDTIDGVPKVICRFGESNVYTLGNMGAHRIVCTKLPTIGHTREAMTAAGNTTTRLLGTFQKVDFVFLVGVGGGVPHYTDYNKHVRLGDVVVSHPAPTNNKYVYIYCEGAKVNENNEYHFETKEYCPSNLGLQDIAVNLNKQSIDNNSIPPWKNYLKEGYENLENLQSEHDFKQPSIDSDKLYMTIGERDVIEVAHPIEPNDTPNKRVIGCPKIHLAPIASGRKISRDDQVRQKFSTRFGCLAFDGEMDAVVESVLGNCRDSFTVVRGIADYKDGSRGKEWQPYASLAAASVVKSIICAMDPPTNV
;
A
#
# COMPACT_ATOMS: atom_id res chain seq x y z
N MET A 1 34.52 44.12 -7.48
CA MET A 1 34.28 42.66 -7.47
C MET A 1 33.98 42.30 -6.03
N GLY A 2 32.72 42.03 -5.70
CA GLY A 2 32.34 41.69 -4.33
C GLY A 2 32.71 40.24 -4.04
N ASP A 3 33.49 40.01 -2.98
CA ASP A 3 33.77 38.67 -2.45
C ASP A 3 32.45 37.95 -2.20
N SER A 4 32.19 36.88 -2.94
CA SER A 4 31.13 35.96 -2.56
C SER A 4 31.52 35.33 -1.23
N LYS A 5 30.72 35.55 -0.18
CA LYS A 5 30.89 34.84 1.08
C LYS A 5 30.87 33.34 0.79
N ILE A 6 32.01 32.67 0.95
CA ILE A 6 32.10 31.22 0.79
C ILE A 6 31.49 30.62 2.05
N ASP A 7 30.26 30.13 1.96
CA ASP A 7 29.62 29.39 3.04
C ASP A 7 30.40 28.09 3.28
N HIS A 8 30.95 27.95 4.49
CA HIS A 8 31.62 26.73 4.91
C HIS A 8 30.62 25.80 5.61
N ILE A 9 30.78 24.49 5.41
CA ILE A 9 30.07 23.47 6.18
C ILE A 9 30.90 23.13 7.41
N VAL A 10 30.40 23.50 8.58
CA VAL A 10 31.08 23.32 9.85
C VAL A 10 30.44 22.18 10.62
N MET A 11 31.22 21.16 10.98
CA MET A 11 30.81 20.08 11.88
C MET A 11 31.36 20.32 13.28
N THR A 12 30.48 20.28 14.29
CA THR A 12 30.84 20.44 15.70
C THR A 12 30.24 19.30 16.53
N PRO A 13 31.03 18.55 17.31
CA PRO A 13 30.50 17.62 18.30
C PRO A 13 29.66 18.36 19.34
N LYS A 14 28.45 17.85 19.64
CA LYS A 14 27.58 18.44 20.68
C LYS A 14 27.68 17.64 21.98
N CYS A 15 27.52 16.33 21.90
CA CYS A 15 27.55 15.44 23.05
C CYS A 15 28.08 14.07 22.63
N LYS A 16 28.86 13.42 23.50
CA LYS A 16 29.31 12.05 23.33
C LYS A 16 29.22 11.31 24.66
N THR A 17 28.43 10.25 24.66
CA THR A 17 28.26 9.31 25.78
C THR A 17 28.75 7.92 25.35
N ALA A 18 28.69 6.94 26.24
CA ALA A 18 29.06 5.56 25.91
C ALA A 18 28.17 4.94 24.82
N THR A 19 26.92 5.40 24.68
CA THR A 19 25.90 4.81 23.80
C THR A 19 25.30 5.79 22.80
N SER A 20 25.61 7.08 22.87
CA SER A 20 25.09 8.10 21.95
C SER A 20 26.13 9.14 21.57
N THR A 21 26.16 9.52 20.30
CA THR A 21 26.96 10.63 19.76
C THR A 21 26.04 11.60 19.04
N THR A 22 26.11 12.89 19.38
CA THR A 22 25.37 13.97 18.72
C THR A 22 26.32 14.95 18.05
N LEU A 23 26.09 15.24 16.78
CA LEU A 23 26.88 16.14 15.95
C LEU A 23 25.98 17.24 15.38
N ILE A 24 26.49 18.47 15.31
CA ILE A 24 25.85 19.58 14.61
C ILE A 24 26.64 19.85 13.34
N ILE A 25 25.96 19.94 12.20
CA ILE A 25 26.51 20.28 10.90
C ILE A 25 25.75 21.50 10.39
N GLU A 26 26.42 22.63 10.20
CA GLU A 26 25.75 23.88 9.82
C GLU A 26 26.56 24.71 8.82
N ARG A 27 25.85 25.57 8.09
CA ARG A 27 26.47 26.59 7.25
C ARG A 27 26.91 27.76 8.10
N GLN A 28 28.19 28.12 8.00
CA GLN A 28 28.71 29.33 8.61
C GLN A 28 29.44 30.17 7.55
N ALA A 29 29.13 31.46 7.53
CA ALA A 29 29.92 32.43 6.80
C ALA A 29 31.19 32.71 7.63
N LEU A 30 32.26 31.95 7.37
CA LEU A 30 33.56 32.27 7.93
C LEU A 30 34.13 33.47 7.17
N ASN A 31 34.42 34.56 7.88
CA ASN A 31 35.21 35.65 7.31
C ASN A 31 36.62 35.11 6.96
N PRO A 32 37.29 35.60 5.90
CA PRO A 32 38.69 35.25 5.65
C PRO A 32 39.52 35.51 6.92
N PRO A 33 40.53 34.68 7.21
CA PRO A 33 41.10 34.53 8.55
C PRO A 33 41.77 35.82 9.00
N SER A 34 41.00 36.65 9.68
CA SER A 34 41.49 37.74 10.50
C SER A 34 40.93 37.49 11.89
N GLU A 35 41.86 37.12 12.78
CA GLU A 35 41.71 36.93 14.22
C GLU A 35 41.22 35.54 14.71
N LYS A 36 42.21 34.73 15.11
CA LYS A 36 42.15 33.66 16.13
C LYS A 36 41.25 32.44 15.87
N ILE A 37 41.41 31.75 14.74
CA ILE A 37 41.14 30.30 14.72
C ILE A 37 42.45 29.60 15.06
N ASN A 38 42.51 29.01 16.25
CA ASN A 38 43.66 28.22 16.67
C ASN A 38 43.70 26.95 15.80
N GLU A 39 44.68 26.81 14.90
CA GLU A 39 44.79 25.64 13.98
C GLU A 39 44.87 24.30 14.72
N GLN A 40 45.15 24.32 16.03
CA GLN A 40 45.12 23.15 16.89
C GLN A 40 43.69 22.62 17.15
N ASP A 41 42.67 23.47 17.11
CA ASP A 41 41.31 23.16 17.57
C ASP A 41 40.33 22.83 16.43
N VAL A 42 40.75 23.10 15.19
CA VAL A 42 39.92 22.97 13.98
C VAL A 42 40.69 22.25 12.88
N HIS A 43 40.00 21.41 12.11
CA HIS A 43 40.54 20.78 10.90
C HIS A 43 39.81 21.32 9.67
N ILE A 44 40.55 21.93 8.75
CA ILE A 44 40.03 22.44 7.48
C ILE A 44 40.36 21.44 6.38
N ALA A 45 39.36 20.94 5.68
CA ALA A 45 39.55 19.95 4.65
C ALA A 45 40.03 20.59 3.33
N GLY A 46 40.99 19.94 2.67
CA GLY A 46 41.54 20.34 1.37
C GLY A 46 40.99 19.52 0.19
N GLY A 47 41.45 19.82 -1.03
CA GLY A 47 41.08 19.08 -2.26
C GLY A 47 39.58 19.08 -2.53
N ASP A 48 39.01 17.91 -2.83
CA ASP A 48 37.59 17.69 -3.13
C ASP A 48 36.63 17.99 -1.95
N HIS A 49 37.19 18.27 -0.76
CA HIS A 49 36.45 18.59 0.46
C HIS A 49 36.62 20.06 0.88
N LYS A 50 37.21 20.90 0.02
CA LYS A 50 37.39 22.34 0.29
C LYS A 50 36.07 22.98 0.71
N GLY A 51 36.09 23.73 1.80
CA GLY A 51 34.91 24.37 2.38
C GLY A 51 34.24 23.58 3.51
N ILE A 52 34.75 22.38 3.85
CA ILE A 52 34.35 21.64 5.06
C ILE A 52 35.32 21.93 6.20
N VAL A 53 34.78 22.22 7.38
CA VAL A 53 35.51 22.55 8.60
C VAL A 53 35.03 21.65 9.73
N ILE A 54 35.95 21.06 10.50
CA ILE A 54 35.65 20.15 11.61
C ILE A 54 36.22 20.71 12.89
N ASN A 55 35.36 21.04 13.84
CA ASN A 55 35.76 21.43 15.18
C ASN A 55 36.10 20.18 16.01
N LYS A 56 37.24 20.20 16.72
CA LYS A 56 37.69 19.05 17.53
C LYS A 56 37.08 19.03 18.92
N HIS A 57 36.68 20.19 19.44
CA HIS A 57 36.10 20.34 20.77
C HIS A 57 34.57 20.42 20.71
N ALA A 58 33.92 19.88 21.74
CA ALA A 58 32.47 19.99 21.89
C ALA A 58 32.07 21.43 22.27
N LEU A 59 30.85 21.84 21.88
CA LEU A 59 30.28 23.10 22.35
C LEU A 59 30.23 23.10 23.89
N SER A 60 30.89 24.06 24.54
CA SER A 60 30.61 24.39 25.93
C SER A 60 29.20 24.95 26.01
N ASP A 61 28.40 24.46 26.97
CA ASP A 61 26.98 24.81 27.14
C ASP A 61 26.75 26.31 26.93
N THR A 62 26.20 26.66 25.77
CA THR A 62 25.72 28.01 25.51
C THR A 62 24.22 27.99 25.76
N ASN A 63 23.84 28.67 26.83
CA ASN A 63 22.49 29.12 27.15
C ASN A 63 21.91 29.98 26.02
N GLY A 64 21.56 29.36 24.90
CA GLY A 64 20.81 29.96 23.82
C GLY A 64 19.62 29.07 23.54
N VAL A 65 18.40 29.57 23.79
CA VAL A 65 17.15 28.89 23.47
C VAL A 65 17.21 28.42 22.01
N SER A 66 17.54 27.15 21.80
CA SER A 66 17.57 26.57 20.47
C SER A 66 16.12 26.47 20.03
N ARG A 67 15.73 27.28 19.04
CA ARG A 67 14.45 27.10 18.33
C ARG A 67 14.29 25.60 17.98
N PRO A 68 13.09 25.03 18.14
CA PRO A 68 12.86 23.62 17.83
C PRO A 68 13.27 23.33 16.38
N ALA A 69 13.66 22.09 16.11
CA ALA A 69 13.90 21.65 14.74
C ALA A 69 12.62 21.85 13.92
N HIS A 70 12.77 22.29 12.68
CA HIS A 70 11.61 22.44 11.80
C HIS A 70 11.07 21.06 11.37
N LEU A 71 11.96 20.06 11.26
CA LEU A 71 11.62 18.70 10.89
C LEU A 71 12.55 17.69 11.58
N CYS A 72 12.03 16.52 11.88
CA CYS A 72 12.78 15.40 12.45
C CYS A 72 12.50 14.12 11.66
N LEU A 73 13.55 13.37 11.34
CA LEU A 73 13.48 12.05 10.71
C LEU A 73 14.29 11.06 11.54
N GLU A 74 13.72 9.90 11.83
CA GLU A 74 14.40 8.80 12.53
C GLU A 74 14.42 7.55 11.64
N PHE A 75 15.54 6.86 11.64
CA PHE A 75 15.67 5.53 11.03
C PHE A 75 16.63 4.66 11.85
N ARG A 76 16.49 3.36 11.70
CA ARG A 76 17.26 2.35 12.42
C ARG A 76 18.09 1.53 11.43
N VAL A 77 19.34 1.31 11.81
CA VAL A 77 20.28 0.47 11.07
C VAL A 77 20.69 -0.73 11.92
N PHE A 78 20.98 -1.84 11.25
CA PHE A 78 21.41 -3.07 11.88
C PHE A 78 22.89 -3.26 11.56
N LEU A 79 23.74 -3.06 12.57
CA LEU A 79 25.18 -3.13 12.44
C LEU A 79 25.66 -4.54 12.72
N VAL A 80 26.69 -4.99 11.99
CA VAL A 80 27.35 -6.28 12.23
C VAL A 80 28.75 -6.01 12.72
N SER A 81 29.08 -6.50 13.92
CA SER A 81 30.45 -6.43 14.42
C SER A 81 31.37 -7.30 13.56
N ALA A 82 32.40 -6.70 12.96
CA ALA A 82 33.39 -7.45 12.17
C ALA A 82 34.13 -8.52 13.00
N GLN A 83 34.33 -8.26 14.29
CA GLN A 83 35.07 -9.13 15.20
C GLN A 83 34.19 -10.23 15.80
N THR A 84 32.99 -9.89 16.28
CA THR A 84 32.14 -10.85 17.03
C THR A 84 31.02 -11.44 16.19
N LYS A 85 30.77 -10.92 14.98
CA LYS A 85 29.61 -11.22 14.13
C LYS A 85 28.25 -10.99 14.79
N LYS A 86 28.23 -10.40 15.99
CA LYS A 86 26.99 -9.99 16.66
C LYS A 86 26.35 -8.82 15.95
N HIS A 87 25.03 -8.83 15.95
CA HIS A 87 24.22 -7.75 15.42
C HIS A 87 23.86 -6.77 16.55
N THR A 88 23.91 -5.48 16.26
CA THR A 88 23.41 -4.43 17.15
C THR A 88 22.49 -3.51 16.37
N GLN A 89 21.48 -2.97 17.05
CA GLN A 89 20.58 -2.00 16.45
C GLN A 89 21.03 -0.59 16.85
N GLU A 90 21.00 0.35 15.90
CA GLU A 90 21.32 1.75 16.16
C GLU A 90 20.20 2.62 15.59
N SER A 91 19.70 3.55 16.41
CA SER A 91 18.80 4.62 15.96
C SER A 91 19.63 5.82 15.51
N ARG A 92 19.25 6.39 14.36
CA ARG A 92 19.83 7.59 13.77
C ARG A 92 18.73 8.63 13.59
N VAL A 93 18.88 9.77 14.25
CA VAL A 93 17.93 10.88 14.20
C VAL A 93 18.56 12.07 13.48
N LEU A 94 17.86 12.58 12.49
CA LEU A 94 18.22 13.76 11.70
C LEU A 94 17.23 14.88 12.00
N ARG A 95 17.70 15.98 12.59
CA ARG A 95 16.90 17.17 12.89
C ARG A 95 17.31 18.32 11.98
N PHE A 96 16.35 18.85 11.23
CA PHE A 96 16.57 19.84 10.17
C PHE A 96 16.16 21.24 10.60
N TRP A 97 17.00 22.22 10.24
CA TRP A 97 16.65 23.63 10.22
C TRP A 97 16.95 24.18 8.83
N PHE A 98 15.94 24.80 8.23
CA PHE A 98 16.03 25.38 6.90
C PHE A 98 16.34 26.87 6.95
N ILE A 99 16.74 27.43 5.81
CA ILE A 99 16.82 28.88 5.61
C ILE A 99 15.41 29.48 5.63
N ASN A 100 15.28 30.71 6.12
CA ASN A 100 13.98 31.38 6.28
C ASN A 100 13.26 31.66 4.94
N SER A 101 13.98 31.62 3.81
CA SER A 101 13.42 31.82 2.49
C SER A 101 12.78 30.57 1.88
N LEU A 102 12.99 29.38 2.48
CA LEU A 102 12.35 28.15 2.02
C LEU A 102 10.95 28.04 2.65
N PRO A 103 9.87 28.00 1.85
CA PRO A 103 8.51 27.86 2.39
C PRO A 103 8.35 26.58 3.22
N ASP A 104 7.59 26.65 4.31
CA ASP A 104 7.35 25.51 5.21
C ASP A 104 6.76 24.29 4.48
N ALA A 105 5.92 24.52 3.47
CA ALA A 105 5.34 23.45 2.64
C ALA A 105 6.36 22.69 1.77
N GLU A 106 7.52 23.29 1.47
CA GLU A 106 8.57 22.66 0.66
C GLU A 106 9.61 21.93 1.50
N GLN A 107 9.73 22.28 2.79
CA GLN A 107 10.71 21.71 3.72
C GLN A 107 10.68 20.17 3.79
N PRO A 108 9.51 19.50 3.88
CA PRO A 108 9.45 18.03 3.85
C PRO A 108 10.02 17.45 2.56
N SER A 109 9.69 18.01 1.40
CA SER A 109 10.18 17.51 0.12
C SER A 109 11.71 17.56 0.05
N VAL A 110 12.31 18.66 0.52
CA VAL A 110 13.78 18.82 0.59
C VAL A 110 14.39 17.79 1.54
N ALA A 111 13.82 17.60 2.74
CA ALA A 111 14.30 16.61 3.70
C ALA A 111 14.20 15.18 3.16
N GLN A 112 13.08 14.84 2.49
CA GLN A 112 12.85 13.53 1.90
C GLN A 112 13.88 13.22 0.82
N GLU A 113 14.16 14.19 -0.06
CA GLU A 113 15.13 13.99 -1.13
C GLU A 113 16.57 13.89 -0.58
N PHE A 114 16.92 14.74 0.38
CA PHE A 114 18.19 14.66 1.10
C PHE A 114 18.37 13.28 1.73
N PHE A 115 17.37 12.78 2.46
CA PHE A 115 17.41 11.47 3.09
C PHE A 115 17.54 10.34 2.06
N ARG A 116 16.75 10.40 0.97
CA ARG A 116 16.81 9.42 -0.12
C ARG A 116 18.20 9.32 -0.74
N GLU A 117 18.85 10.46 -1.01
CA GLU A 117 20.23 10.44 -1.54
C GLU A 117 21.23 9.96 -0.49
N LEU A 118 21.05 10.33 0.78
CA LEU A 118 21.89 9.88 1.87
C LEU A 118 21.90 8.35 1.97
N VAL A 119 20.72 7.73 1.87
CA VAL A 119 20.56 6.27 1.98
C VAL A 119 20.49 5.52 0.64
N SER A 120 20.85 6.18 -0.48
CA SER A 120 20.85 5.57 -1.81
C SER A 120 21.64 4.24 -1.83
N PRO A 121 21.07 3.13 -2.35
CA PRO A 121 21.66 1.79 -2.24
C PRO A 121 23.11 1.65 -2.70
N GLN A 122 23.45 2.28 -3.83
CA GLN A 122 24.76 2.15 -4.45
C GLN A 122 25.84 2.91 -3.68
N GLU A 123 25.45 3.86 -2.83
CA GLU A 123 26.35 4.80 -2.17
C GLU A 123 26.10 4.89 -0.66
N PHE A 124 25.36 3.94 -0.07
CA PHE A 124 25.05 4.02 1.35
C PHE A 124 26.31 3.73 2.18
N PRO A 125 26.79 4.67 3.01
CA PRO A 125 28.03 4.47 3.74
C PRO A 125 27.90 3.40 4.81
N ARG A 126 28.82 2.44 4.81
CA ARG A 126 28.83 1.31 5.75
C ARG A 126 29.54 1.61 7.08
N ASP A 127 30.18 2.78 7.18
CA ASP A 127 30.87 3.24 8.37
C ASP A 127 30.41 4.64 8.79
N TYR A 128 30.63 4.98 10.06
CA TYR A 128 30.22 6.27 10.63
C TYR A 128 30.86 7.46 9.93
N VAL A 129 32.15 7.37 9.58
CA VAL A 129 32.88 8.49 8.99
C VAL A 129 32.35 8.76 7.58
N GLY A 130 32.13 7.72 6.79
CA GLY A 130 31.50 7.79 5.48
C GLY A 130 30.09 8.38 5.56
N PHE A 131 29.30 7.99 6.55
CA PHE A 131 27.94 8.51 6.75
C PHE A 131 27.95 10.02 7.01
N ILE A 132 28.77 10.48 7.96
CA ILE A 132 28.88 11.90 8.28
C ILE A 132 29.50 12.70 7.13
N LYS A 133 30.51 12.16 6.43
CA LYS A 133 31.08 12.77 5.22
C LYS A 133 30.04 12.96 4.13
N LYS A 134 29.18 11.96 3.90
CA LYS A 134 28.12 12.05 2.89
C LYS A 134 27.11 13.13 3.24
N ILE A 135 26.71 13.24 4.51
CA ILE A 135 25.85 14.33 5.00
C ILE A 135 26.46 15.70 4.68
N MET A 136 27.73 15.93 5.07
CA MET A 136 28.41 17.20 4.84
C MET A 136 28.51 17.54 3.34
N LYS A 137 28.83 16.56 2.49
CA LYS A 137 28.90 16.74 1.03
C LYS A 137 27.55 17.05 0.41
N LEU A 138 26.49 16.30 0.77
CA LEU A 138 25.14 16.53 0.25
C LEU A 138 24.67 17.94 0.61
N MET A 139 24.86 18.33 1.88
CA MET A 139 24.58 19.68 2.32
C MET A 139 25.40 20.67 1.48
N GLN A 140 26.73 20.54 1.40
CA GLN A 140 27.58 21.46 0.65
C GLN A 140 27.16 21.64 -0.83
N GLN A 141 26.87 20.55 -1.54
CA GLN A 141 26.80 20.53 -3.01
C GLN A 141 25.38 20.63 -3.57
N LYS A 142 24.39 20.04 -2.90
CA LYS A 142 23.05 19.85 -3.48
C LYS A 142 21.92 20.51 -2.72
N TYR A 143 22.07 20.72 -1.41
CA TYR A 143 20.97 21.18 -0.54
C TYR A 143 21.28 22.51 0.17
N PRO A 144 21.44 23.63 -0.59
CA PRO A 144 21.74 24.95 -0.03
C PRO A 144 20.69 25.45 0.98
N SER A 145 19.45 24.98 0.85
CA SER A 145 18.33 25.36 1.71
C SER A 145 18.38 24.76 3.12
N ILE A 146 19.16 23.70 3.34
CA ILE A 146 19.43 23.18 4.68
C ILE A 146 20.47 24.09 5.34
N LYS A 147 20.06 24.78 6.41
CA LYS A 147 20.91 25.71 7.17
C LYS A 147 21.74 24.97 8.23
N LYS A 148 21.09 24.05 8.95
CA LYS A 148 21.67 23.26 10.04
C LYS A 148 21.02 21.89 10.09
N LEU A 149 21.83 20.88 10.37
CA LEU A 149 21.44 19.51 10.62
C LEU A 149 22.05 19.05 11.95
N GLU A 150 21.23 18.55 12.86
CA GLU A 150 21.71 17.82 14.03
C GLU A 150 21.54 16.32 13.78
N VAL A 151 22.61 15.57 13.99
CA VAL A 151 22.69 14.13 13.76
C VAL A 151 22.95 13.45 15.10
N GLU A 152 21.98 12.68 15.56
CA GLU A 152 22.11 11.85 16.76
C GLU A 152 22.23 10.38 16.35
N LEU A 153 23.26 9.71 16.85
CA LEU A 153 23.54 8.30 16.63
C LEU A 153 23.48 7.60 17.99
N LYS A 154 22.50 6.73 18.20
CA LYS A 154 22.24 6.09 19.49
C LYS A 154 22.21 4.58 19.34
N GLN A 155 23.15 3.89 19.99
CA GLN A 155 23.14 2.44 20.10
C GLN A 155 21.95 1.99 20.95
N LEU A 156 21.18 1.07 20.41
CA LEU A 156 20.09 0.38 21.07
C LEU A 156 20.55 -1.02 21.49
N GLN A 157 19.67 -1.77 22.15
CA GLN A 157 19.96 -3.13 22.61
C GLN A 157 20.22 -4.08 21.43
N GLU A 158 20.85 -5.24 21.70
CA GLU A 158 21.01 -6.30 20.69
C GLU A 158 19.61 -6.69 20.16
N PRO A 159 19.38 -6.66 18.82
CA PRO A 159 18.08 -6.97 18.25
C PRO A 159 17.74 -8.44 18.49
N ILE A 160 16.51 -8.71 18.93
CA ILE A 160 16.01 -10.07 19.14
C ILE A 160 15.82 -10.79 17.78
N THR A 161 15.61 -10.04 16.70
CA THR A 161 15.39 -10.57 15.35
C THR A 161 15.84 -9.55 14.30
N LEU A 162 16.49 -10.01 13.23
CA LEU A 162 16.88 -9.15 12.12
C LEU A 162 15.69 -8.92 11.19
N PRO A 163 15.46 -7.69 10.70
CA PRO A 163 14.42 -7.46 9.71
C PRO A 163 14.82 -8.18 8.42
N THR A 164 13.91 -9.00 7.94
CA THR A 164 13.99 -9.56 6.60
C THR A 164 13.19 -8.67 5.66
N ARG A 165 13.74 -8.40 4.48
CA ARG A 165 12.96 -7.78 3.39
C ARG A 165 11.75 -8.68 3.13
N PRO A 166 10.51 -8.18 3.27
CA PRO A 166 9.35 -8.95 2.85
C PRO A 166 9.53 -9.25 1.36
N LEU A 167 9.36 -10.50 0.94
CA LEU A 167 9.39 -10.87 -0.48
C LEU A 167 7.99 -10.68 -1.07
N SER A 168 7.87 -10.37 -2.36
CA SER A 168 6.56 -10.40 -3.03
C SER A 168 6.20 -11.83 -3.34
N THR A 169 4.92 -12.11 -3.53
CA THR A 169 4.46 -13.42 -3.98
C THR A 169 5.24 -13.89 -5.22
N ASP A 170 5.50 -13.01 -6.17
CA ASP A 170 6.35 -13.27 -7.35
C ASP A 170 7.82 -13.61 -6.99
N GLU A 171 8.43 -12.87 -6.06
CA GLU A 171 9.83 -13.11 -5.62
C GLU A 171 9.94 -14.40 -4.78
N THR A 172 8.92 -14.71 -3.97
CA THR A 172 8.80 -15.96 -3.22
C THR A 172 8.72 -17.15 -4.19
N ILE A 173 7.92 -17.04 -5.25
CA ILE A 173 7.77 -18.09 -6.28
C ILE A 173 9.07 -18.31 -7.06
N MET A 174 9.85 -17.27 -7.35
CA MET A 174 11.06 -17.39 -8.18
C MET A 174 12.29 -17.99 -7.48
N GLY A 175 12.24 -18.23 -6.15
CA GLY A 175 13.43 -18.69 -5.41
C GLY A 175 13.19 -19.61 -4.21
N GLN A 176 11.94 -19.92 -3.85
CA GLN A 176 11.62 -20.83 -2.75
C GLN A 176 10.57 -21.87 -3.17
N THR A 177 10.76 -23.12 -2.75
CA THR A 177 9.70 -24.13 -2.75
C THR A 177 8.64 -23.67 -1.76
N ILE A 178 7.43 -23.40 -2.24
CA ILE A 178 6.31 -23.07 -1.36
C ILE A 178 5.89 -24.37 -0.70
N ASP A 179 5.96 -24.41 0.64
CA ASP A 179 5.57 -25.59 1.40
C ASP A 179 4.06 -25.79 1.36
N LEU A 180 3.66 -27.05 1.28
CA LEU A 180 2.26 -27.43 1.33
C LEU A 180 1.74 -27.23 2.77
N SER A 181 0.83 -26.27 2.95
CA SER A 181 0.14 -26.03 4.23
C SER A 181 -1.37 -25.87 4.02
N LEU A 182 -2.12 -26.00 5.11
CA LEU A 182 -3.58 -25.82 5.09
C LEU A 182 -3.95 -24.38 4.69
N GLU A 183 -3.24 -23.40 5.24
CA GLU A 183 -3.44 -21.98 4.96
C GLU A 183 -3.16 -21.67 3.49
N LYS A 184 -2.10 -22.25 2.92
CA LYS A 184 -1.75 -22.01 1.52
C LYS A 184 -2.77 -22.61 0.55
N VAL A 185 -3.24 -23.83 0.82
CA VAL A 185 -4.30 -24.45 0.01
C VAL A 185 -5.59 -23.62 0.10
N LEU A 186 -5.96 -23.16 1.30
CA LEU A 186 -7.12 -22.29 1.48
C LEU A 186 -6.98 -20.97 0.71
N GLU A 187 -5.82 -20.31 0.77
CA GLU A 187 -5.52 -19.08 0.02
C GLU A 187 -5.72 -19.28 -1.49
N ILE A 188 -5.28 -20.42 -2.03
CA ILE A 188 -5.44 -20.72 -3.47
C ILE A 188 -6.93 -20.87 -3.83
N ILE A 189 -7.71 -21.56 -3.00
CA ILE A 189 -9.15 -21.75 -3.21
C ILE A 189 -9.91 -20.42 -3.09
N GLU A 190 -9.54 -19.59 -2.11
CA GLU A 190 -10.10 -18.25 -1.91
C GLU A 190 -9.74 -17.29 -3.04
N SER A 191 -8.51 -17.37 -3.55
CA SER A 191 -8.09 -16.61 -4.73
C SER A 191 -8.95 -17.00 -5.93
N ALA A 192 -9.15 -18.30 -6.19
CA ALA A 192 -9.91 -18.78 -7.33
C ALA A 192 -11.43 -18.56 -7.22
N TYR A 193 -11.97 -18.38 -6.00
CA TYR A 193 -13.39 -18.18 -5.77
C TYR A 193 -13.96 -17.05 -6.66
N PRO A 194 -15.08 -17.26 -7.38
CA PRO A 194 -16.04 -18.36 -7.26
C PRO A 194 -15.75 -19.59 -8.14
N ASN A 195 -14.65 -19.63 -8.89
CA ASN A 195 -14.33 -20.76 -9.75
C ASN A 195 -13.98 -22.02 -8.92
N PRO A 196 -14.56 -23.19 -9.22
CA PRO A 196 -14.09 -24.45 -8.67
C PRO A 196 -12.67 -24.77 -9.14
N ILE A 197 -11.86 -25.35 -8.25
CA ILE A 197 -10.47 -25.75 -8.53
C ILE A 197 -10.27 -27.23 -8.23
N THR A 198 -9.51 -27.94 -9.05
CA THR A 198 -9.22 -29.37 -8.83
C THR A 198 -7.94 -29.58 -8.02
N VAL A 199 -7.86 -30.72 -7.34
CA VAL A 199 -6.62 -31.16 -6.66
C VAL A 199 -5.44 -31.20 -7.62
N MET A 200 -5.67 -31.67 -8.85
CA MET A 200 -4.63 -31.82 -9.87
C MET A 200 -4.09 -30.47 -10.32
N ASP A 201 -4.94 -29.44 -10.46
CA ASP A 201 -4.50 -28.10 -10.85
C ASP A 201 -3.61 -27.47 -9.77
N ILE A 202 -3.99 -27.62 -8.49
CA ILE A 202 -3.20 -27.14 -7.35
C ILE A 202 -1.86 -27.87 -7.27
N ALA A 203 -1.89 -29.21 -7.32
CA ALA A 203 -0.69 -30.04 -7.26
C ALA A 203 0.28 -29.69 -8.40
N LYS A 204 -0.23 -29.51 -9.62
CA LYS A 204 0.58 -29.17 -10.79
C LYS A 204 1.20 -27.78 -10.70
N GLN A 205 0.46 -26.78 -10.19
CA GLN A 205 0.93 -25.40 -10.10
C GLN A 205 2.14 -25.25 -9.18
N TYR A 206 2.15 -25.98 -8.05
CA TYR A 206 3.21 -25.88 -7.02
C TYR A 206 4.13 -27.10 -6.97
N ASN A 207 3.97 -28.05 -7.90
CA ASN A 207 4.71 -29.31 -7.95
C ASN A 207 4.61 -30.12 -6.64
N TRP A 208 3.41 -30.16 -6.06
CA TRP A 208 3.10 -30.94 -4.86
C TRP A 208 2.56 -32.33 -5.21
N GLU A 209 2.64 -33.23 -4.24
CA GLU A 209 2.10 -34.59 -4.38
C GLU A 209 0.55 -34.57 -4.27
N PRO A 210 -0.20 -35.11 -5.26
CA PRO A 210 -1.67 -35.00 -5.28
C PRO A 210 -2.39 -35.62 -4.07
N ASN A 211 -1.88 -36.70 -3.48
CA ASN A 211 -2.52 -37.31 -2.31
C ASN A 211 -2.38 -36.42 -1.07
N ALA A 212 -1.25 -35.73 -0.91
CA ALA A 212 -1.04 -34.77 0.17
C ALA A 212 -1.99 -33.57 0.05
N VAL A 213 -2.19 -33.04 -1.16
CA VAL A 213 -3.19 -31.98 -1.40
C VAL A 213 -4.62 -32.49 -1.11
N THR A 214 -4.93 -33.74 -1.47
CA THR A 214 -6.22 -34.37 -1.18
C THR A 214 -6.49 -34.49 0.32
N ALA A 215 -5.48 -34.81 1.12
CA ALA A 215 -5.60 -34.90 2.57
C ALA A 215 -5.99 -33.53 3.17
N ILE A 216 -5.32 -32.45 2.73
CA ILE A 216 -5.63 -31.08 3.17
C ILE A 216 -7.03 -30.65 2.71
N MET A 217 -7.41 -30.93 1.47
CA MET A 217 -8.76 -30.67 0.96
C MET A 217 -9.84 -31.34 1.81
N THR A 218 -9.60 -32.59 2.19
CA THR A 218 -10.51 -33.35 3.06
C THR A 218 -10.59 -32.73 4.46
N GLU A 219 -9.48 -32.24 5.01
CA GLU A 219 -9.49 -31.51 6.28
C GLU A 219 -10.28 -30.21 6.19
N LEU A 220 -10.05 -29.39 5.15
CA LEU A 220 -10.79 -28.16 4.91
C LEU A 220 -12.29 -28.42 4.73
N GLN A 221 -12.64 -29.52 4.06
CA GLN A 221 -14.03 -29.94 3.89
C GLN A 221 -14.67 -30.35 5.22
N LYS A 222 -13.93 -31.06 6.09
CA LYS A 222 -14.39 -31.41 7.45
C LYS A 222 -14.62 -30.18 8.32
N LYS A 223 -13.80 -29.13 8.14
CA LYS A 223 -13.99 -27.82 8.80
C LYS A 223 -15.18 -27.03 8.21
N GLY A 224 -15.79 -27.50 7.12
CA GLY A 224 -16.93 -26.85 6.46
C GLY A 224 -16.55 -25.72 5.50
N VAL A 225 -15.28 -25.35 5.45
CA VAL A 225 -14.74 -24.16 4.77
C VAL A 225 -14.83 -24.28 3.24
N VAL A 226 -14.76 -25.52 2.73
CA VAL A 226 -14.84 -25.84 1.29
C VAL A 226 -15.86 -26.95 1.03
N LYS A 227 -16.45 -26.94 -0.15
CA LYS A 227 -17.37 -28.01 -0.61
C LYS A 227 -16.83 -28.69 -1.85
N ALA A 228 -16.99 -30.01 -1.90
CA ALA A 228 -16.76 -30.79 -3.11
C ALA A 228 -17.84 -30.48 -4.14
N MET A 229 -17.42 -30.41 -5.40
CA MET A 229 -18.25 -30.25 -6.59
C MET A 229 -18.09 -31.51 -7.47
N GLU A 230 -18.81 -31.56 -8.57
CA GLU A 230 -18.64 -32.62 -9.57
C GLU A 230 -17.18 -32.68 -10.08
N HIS A 231 -16.78 -33.84 -10.61
CA HIS A 231 -15.46 -34.04 -11.24
C HIS A 231 -14.24 -33.75 -10.35
N GLY A 232 -14.36 -33.89 -9.03
CA GLY A 232 -13.24 -33.75 -8.10
C GLY A 232 -12.74 -32.31 -7.91
N ALA A 233 -13.56 -31.33 -8.26
CA ALA A 233 -13.29 -29.93 -7.96
C ALA A 233 -13.82 -29.53 -6.58
N PHE A 234 -13.23 -28.48 -6.02
CA PHE A 234 -13.62 -27.88 -4.75
C PHE A 234 -13.86 -26.39 -4.93
N THR A 235 -14.75 -25.83 -4.13
CA THR A 235 -14.98 -24.38 -4.10
C THR A 235 -15.18 -23.91 -2.67
N ARG A 236 -14.85 -22.64 -2.40
CA ARG A 236 -15.05 -22.03 -1.09
C ARG A 236 -16.53 -22.00 -0.74
N VAL A 237 -16.86 -22.35 0.50
CA VAL A 237 -18.20 -22.17 1.06
C VAL A 237 -18.27 -20.78 1.69
N ALA A 238 -19.15 -19.92 1.17
CA ALA A 238 -19.47 -18.69 1.87
C ALA A 238 -20.47 -19.04 2.99
N HIS A 239 -19.98 -19.28 4.22
CA HIS A 239 -20.83 -19.57 5.38
C HIS A 239 -21.85 -18.46 5.70
N GLN A 240 -21.67 -17.28 5.11
CA GLN A 240 -22.32 -16.03 5.47
C GLN A 240 -23.68 -15.78 4.78
N ASP A 241 -24.06 -16.59 3.79
CA ASP A 241 -25.26 -16.35 3.00
C ASP A 241 -26.32 -17.40 3.31
N THR A 242 -27.29 -17.00 4.14
CA THR A 242 -28.47 -17.82 4.50
C THR A 242 -29.33 -18.19 3.28
N GLN A 243 -29.08 -17.58 2.12
CA GLN A 243 -29.80 -17.77 0.86
C GLN A 243 -28.87 -17.80 -0.37
N ILE A 244 -27.87 -18.70 -0.41
CA ILE A 244 -27.11 -18.93 -1.66
C ILE A 244 -27.99 -19.65 -2.67
N GLN A 245 -28.25 -19.02 -3.80
CA GLN A 245 -28.99 -19.59 -4.92
C GLN A 245 -28.04 -19.91 -6.07
N VAL A 246 -27.90 -21.21 -6.37
CA VAL A 246 -27.15 -21.65 -7.56
C VAL A 246 -28.06 -21.54 -8.77
N VAL A 247 -27.69 -20.71 -9.74
CA VAL A 247 -28.52 -20.40 -10.90
C VAL A 247 -27.78 -20.67 -12.21
N LYS A 248 -28.49 -21.19 -13.21
CA LYS A 248 -27.94 -21.32 -14.58
C LYS A 248 -27.88 -19.95 -15.28
N GLN A 249 -28.88 -19.12 -15.01
CA GLN A 249 -29.01 -17.76 -15.50
C GLN A 249 -29.59 -16.89 -14.39
N MET A 250 -29.17 -15.63 -14.32
CA MET A 250 -29.70 -14.70 -13.34
C MET A 250 -31.21 -14.50 -13.56
N PRO A 251 -32.02 -14.56 -12.49
CA PRO A 251 -33.45 -14.33 -12.61
C PRO A 251 -33.71 -12.90 -13.10
N THR A 252 -34.72 -12.73 -13.95
CA THR A 252 -35.17 -11.41 -14.38
C THR A 252 -35.71 -10.66 -13.16
N MET A 253 -35.04 -9.58 -12.76
CA MET A 253 -35.46 -8.79 -11.62
C MET A 253 -36.41 -7.68 -12.05
N ALA A 254 -37.45 -7.44 -11.25
CA ALA A 254 -38.31 -6.28 -11.40
C ALA A 254 -37.49 -4.99 -11.37
N SER A 255 -37.95 -3.98 -12.13
CA SER A 255 -37.28 -2.67 -12.29
C SER A 255 -36.87 -2.02 -10.95
N ALA A 256 -37.72 -2.10 -9.93
CA ALA A 256 -37.47 -1.54 -8.58
C ALA A 256 -36.46 -2.35 -7.74
N LYS A 257 -36.21 -3.62 -8.09
CA LYS A 257 -35.24 -4.49 -7.41
C LYS A 257 -33.86 -4.51 -8.08
N GLN A 258 -33.72 -3.84 -9.23
CA GLN A 258 -32.46 -3.75 -9.95
C GLN A 258 -31.49 -2.84 -9.19
N PRO A 259 -30.23 -3.27 -8.98
CA PRO A 259 -29.23 -2.46 -8.31
C PRO A 259 -28.80 -1.29 -9.19
N THR A 260 -28.49 -0.15 -8.56
CA THR A 260 -27.96 1.04 -9.23
C THR A 260 -26.46 1.23 -8.99
N ILE A 261 -25.89 0.45 -8.06
CA ILE A 261 -24.48 0.52 -7.67
C ILE A 261 -23.86 -0.88 -7.79
N ALA A 262 -22.70 -0.97 -8.42
CA ALA A 262 -21.87 -2.17 -8.42
C ALA A 262 -20.64 -1.97 -7.52
N ILE A 263 -20.32 -3.00 -6.73
CA ILE A 263 -19.07 -3.10 -5.98
C ILE A 263 -18.27 -4.29 -6.53
N ILE A 264 -17.03 -4.05 -6.91
CA ILE A 264 -16.12 -5.04 -7.47
C ILE A 264 -14.93 -5.20 -6.53
N THR A 265 -14.71 -6.43 -6.06
CA THR A 265 -13.56 -6.82 -5.22
C THR A 265 -12.72 -7.87 -5.91
N ALA A 266 -11.49 -8.12 -5.44
CA ALA A 266 -10.58 -9.10 -6.03
C ALA A 266 -10.17 -10.22 -5.06
N GLN A 267 -9.94 -9.89 -3.79
CA GLN A 267 -9.58 -10.86 -2.76
C GLN A 267 -10.82 -11.34 -1.97
N TYR A 268 -10.71 -12.51 -1.35
CA TYR A 268 -11.83 -13.08 -0.61
C TYR A 268 -12.17 -12.26 0.64
N CYS A 269 -11.16 -11.83 1.42
CA CYS A 269 -11.37 -10.95 2.58
C CYS A 269 -12.06 -9.62 2.21
N GLU A 270 -11.75 -9.05 1.05
CA GLU A 270 -12.43 -7.86 0.52
C GLU A 270 -13.91 -8.12 0.25
N LYS A 271 -14.24 -9.28 -0.33
CA LYS A 271 -15.63 -9.67 -0.50
C LYS A 271 -16.33 -9.83 0.85
N LEU A 272 -15.72 -10.50 1.82
CA LEU A 272 -16.31 -10.66 3.16
C LEU A 272 -16.56 -9.30 3.83
N ALA A 273 -15.58 -8.39 3.75
CA ALA A 273 -15.68 -7.04 4.27
C ALA A 273 -16.86 -6.28 3.65
N VAL A 274 -17.00 -6.29 2.32
CA VAL A 274 -18.12 -5.64 1.64
C VAL A 274 -19.44 -6.33 2.00
N ASP A 275 -19.51 -7.66 1.96
CA ASP A 275 -20.74 -8.42 2.27
C ASP A 275 -21.23 -8.20 3.71
N SER A 276 -20.33 -7.85 4.65
CA SER A 276 -20.68 -7.47 6.03
C SER A 276 -21.39 -6.12 6.15
N MET A 277 -21.28 -5.28 5.11
CA MET A 277 -21.88 -3.95 5.02
C MET A 277 -23.25 -3.97 4.32
N ILE A 278 -23.64 -5.12 3.74
CA ILE A 278 -24.85 -5.27 2.94
C ILE A 278 -26.00 -5.77 3.80
N GLU A 279 -27.10 -5.02 3.81
CA GLU A 279 -28.34 -5.39 4.47
C GLU A 279 -29.27 -6.18 3.52
N ASN A 280 -30.07 -7.09 4.06
CA ASN A 280 -31.05 -7.90 3.29
C ASN A 280 -30.42 -8.58 2.06
N LYS A 281 -29.29 -9.26 2.29
CA LYS A 281 -28.46 -9.82 1.22
C LYS A 281 -29.00 -11.13 0.66
N GLU A 282 -28.93 -11.27 -0.66
CA GLU A 282 -29.20 -12.49 -1.42
C GLU A 282 -28.01 -12.75 -2.34
N THR A 283 -27.46 -13.96 -2.31
CA THR A 283 -26.28 -14.31 -3.12
C THR A 283 -26.64 -15.31 -4.20
N PHE A 284 -26.31 -14.97 -5.44
CA PHE A 284 -26.47 -15.81 -6.60
C PHE A 284 -25.11 -16.28 -7.08
N VAL A 285 -24.97 -17.59 -7.26
CA VAL A 285 -23.76 -18.18 -7.85
C VAL A 285 -24.13 -18.84 -9.16
N ARG A 286 -23.46 -18.40 -10.23
CA ARG A 286 -23.59 -19.02 -11.54
C ARG A 286 -22.32 -19.83 -11.82
N TYR A 287 -22.46 -21.15 -11.78
CA TYR A 287 -21.42 -22.05 -12.26
C TYR A 287 -21.61 -22.29 -13.76
N THR A 288 -20.54 -22.16 -14.52
CA THR A 288 -20.51 -22.57 -15.92
C THR A 288 -19.74 -23.88 -16.01
N THR A 289 -20.35 -24.94 -16.54
CA THR A 289 -19.66 -26.18 -16.90
C THR A 289 -19.65 -26.32 -18.41
N VAL A 290 -18.51 -26.73 -18.97
CA VAL A 290 -18.30 -26.94 -20.41
C VAL A 290 -17.91 -28.40 -20.63
N GLY A 291 -18.65 -29.08 -21.51
CA GLY A 291 -18.51 -30.50 -21.80
C GLY A 291 -19.68 -31.33 -21.26
N THR A 292 -20.18 -32.28 -22.05
CA THR A 292 -21.15 -33.29 -21.62
C THR A 292 -20.48 -34.66 -21.64
N ALA A 293 -20.70 -35.47 -20.61
CA ALA A 293 -20.34 -36.87 -20.66
C ALA A 293 -21.14 -37.56 -21.78
N SER A 294 -20.48 -37.87 -22.89
CA SER A 294 -21.02 -38.77 -23.91
C SER A 294 -20.54 -40.19 -23.57
N PRO A 295 -21.43 -41.18 -23.44
CA PRO A 295 -21.06 -42.56 -23.12
C PRO A 295 -20.19 -43.26 -24.18
N HIS A 296 -19.89 -42.62 -25.31
CA HIS A 296 -19.19 -43.21 -26.45
C HIS A 296 -17.74 -42.75 -26.66
N ASP A 297 -17.21 -41.81 -25.86
CA ASP A 297 -15.86 -41.29 -26.03
C ASP A 297 -14.85 -41.93 -25.06
N THR A 298 -14.53 -43.20 -25.27
CA THR A 298 -13.43 -43.92 -24.59
C THR A 298 -12.41 -44.44 -25.60
N ILE A 299 -11.12 -44.21 -25.35
CA ILE A 299 -10.01 -44.94 -25.99
C ILE A 299 -9.31 -45.70 -24.85
N ASP A 300 -9.07 -47.00 -25.03
CA ASP A 300 -8.42 -47.88 -24.04
C ASP A 300 -9.11 -47.94 -22.66
N GLY A 301 -10.44 -47.83 -22.62
CA GLY A 301 -11.22 -47.89 -21.37
C GLY A 301 -11.08 -46.67 -20.46
N VAL A 302 -10.33 -45.64 -20.90
CA VAL A 302 -10.22 -44.35 -20.20
C VAL A 302 -11.18 -43.34 -20.87
N PRO A 303 -12.14 -42.76 -20.12
CA PRO A 303 -13.01 -41.71 -20.64
C PRO A 303 -12.18 -40.51 -21.11
N LYS A 304 -12.37 -40.08 -22.37
CA LYS A 304 -11.67 -38.91 -22.95
C LYS A 304 -12.34 -37.58 -22.56
N VAL A 305 -13.42 -37.61 -21.77
CA VAL A 305 -14.20 -36.42 -21.42
C VAL A 305 -13.57 -35.70 -20.22
N ILE A 306 -12.92 -34.57 -20.48
CA ILE A 306 -12.57 -33.59 -19.44
C ILE A 306 -13.73 -32.59 -19.39
N CYS A 307 -14.71 -32.81 -18.52
CA CYS A 307 -15.63 -31.73 -18.13
C CYS A 307 -14.78 -30.61 -17.54
N ARG A 308 -14.85 -29.41 -18.11
CA ARG A 308 -14.10 -28.23 -17.65
C ARG A 308 -15.05 -27.25 -17.01
N PHE A 309 -14.67 -26.70 -15.86
CA PHE A 309 -15.37 -25.55 -15.31
C PHE A 309 -15.05 -24.32 -16.18
N GLY A 310 -16.09 -23.69 -16.70
CA GLY A 310 -16.00 -22.36 -17.27
C GLY A 310 -16.02 -21.29 -16.18
N GLU A 311 -15.91 -20.03 -16.58
CA GLU A 311 -15.94 -18.90 -15.64
C GLU A 311 -17.26 -18.89 -14.85
N SER A 312 -17.11 -18.90 -13.53
CA SER A 312 -18.20 -18.79 -12.57
C SER A 312 -18.28 -17.37 -12.05
N ASN A 313 -19.48 -16.94 -11.66
CA ASN A 313 -19.72 -15.59 -11.14
C ASN A 313 -20.49 -15.69 -9.83
N VAL A 314 -20.20 -14.76 -8.91
CA VAL A 314 -20.93 -14.60 -7.65
C VAL A 314 -21.45 -13.17 -7.56
N TYR A 315 -22.75 -13.02 -7.30
CA TYR A 315 -23.39 -11.73 -7.13
C TYR A 315 -24.12 -11.70 -5.80
N THR A 316 -23.71 -10.81 -4.90
CA THR A 316 -24.41 -10.56 -3.64
C THR A 316 -25.19 -9.26 -3.79
N LEU A 317 -26.51 -9.35 -3.82
CA LEU A 317 -27.40 -8.21 -3.92
C LEU A 317 -27.94 -7.85 -2.55
N GLY A 318 -28.13 -6.57 -2.28
CA GLY A 318 -28.74 -6.12 -1.04
C GLY A 318 -28.85 -4.61 -1.00
N ASN A 319 -29.03 -4.05 0.19
CA ASN A 319 -29.14 -2.62 0.40
C ASN A 319 -27.92 -2.09 1.15
N MET A 320 -27.50 -0.89 0.80
CA MET A 320 -26.51 -0.12 1.56
C MET A 320 -27.04 1.31 1.65
N GLY A 321 -27.51 1.71 2.82
CA GLY A 321 -28.31 2.93 2.96
C GLY A 321 -29.58 2.87 2.11
N ALA A 322 -29.87 3.94 1.38
CA ALA A 322 -31.05 4.03 0.51
C ALA A 322 -30.88 3.34 -0.86
N HIS A 323 -29.71 2.75 -1.14
CA HIS A 323 -29.37 2.24 -2.47
C HIS A 323 -29.40 0.71 -2.54
N ARG A 324 -29.94 0.19 -3.64
CA ARG A 324 -29.81 -1.24 -3.99
C ARG A 324 -28.47 -1.45 -4.69
N ILE A 325 -27.67 -2.37 -4.17
CA ILE A 325 -26.30 -2.61 -4.63
C ILE A 325 -26.10 -4.06 -5.05
N VAL A 326 -25.09 -4.30 -5.89
CA VAL A 326 -24.60 -5.64 -6.22
C VAL A 326 -23.09 -5.72 -6.01
N CYS A 327 -22.62 -6.68 -5.24
CA CYS A 327 -21.21 -6.98 -5.05
C CYS A 327 -20.79 -8.23 -5.83
N THR A 328 -19.62 -8.19 -6.48
CA THR A 328 -18.97 -9.36 -7.10
C THR A 328 -17.50 -9.44 -6.70
N LYS A 329 -16.95 -10.65 -6.67
CA LYS A 329 -15.50 -10.89 -6.57
C LYS A 329 -14.96 -11.35 -7.92
N LEU A 330 -13.88 -10.72 -8.36
CA LEU A 330 -13.12 -11.14 -9.53
C LEU A 330 -12.42 -12.48 -9.26
N PRO A 331 -12.42 -13.42 -10.23
CA PRO A 331 -11.77 -14.72 -10.07
C PRO A 331 -10.24 -14.60 -10.02
N THR A 332 -9.67 -13.69 -10.82
CA THR A 332 -8.23 -13.44 -10.86
C THR A 332 -8.00 -11.99 -11.29
N ILE A 333 -6.94 -11.37 -10.76
CA ILE A 333 -6.40 -10.06 -11.18
C ILE A 333 -4.90 -10.19 -11.44
N GLY A 334 -4.33 -9.24 -12.18
CA GLY A 334 -2.90 -9.21 -12.51
C GLY A 334 -2.60 -9.06 -14.00
N HIS A 335 -1.32 -8.88 -14.32
CA HIS A 335 -0.80 -8.62 -15.67
C HIS A 335 -0.87 -9.79 -16.67
N THR A 336 -1.20 -11.01 -16.24
CA THR A 336 -1.29 -12.13 -17.20
C THR A 336 -2.49 -11.90 -18.10
N ARG A 337 -2.39 -12.32 -19.37
CA ARG A 337 -3.49 -12.13 -20.33
C ARG A 337 -4.76 -12.83 -19.86
N GLU A 338 -4.60 -13.98 -19.22
CA GLU A 338 -5.68 -14.77 -18.63
C GLU A 338 -6.36 -13.99 -17.50
N ALA A 339 -5.59 -13.37 -16.60
CA ALA A 339 -6.13 -12.59 -15.48
C ALA A 339 -6.85 -11.32 -15.97
N MET A 340 -6.22 -10.54 -16.87
CA MET A 340 -6.84 -9.34 -17.46
C MET A 340 -8.15 -9.69 -18.18
N THR A 341 -8.15 -10.77 -18.98
CA THR A 341 -9.34 -11.22 -19.70
C THR A 341 -10.45 -11.65 -18.73
N ALA A 342 -10.12 -12.43 -17.69
CA ALA A 342 -11.10 -12.91 -16.72
C ALA A 342 -11.70 -11.75 -15.90
N ALA A 343 -10.87 -10.80 -15.46
CA ALA A 343 -11.31 -9.62 -14.72
C ALA A 343 -12.23 -8.72 -15.56
N GLY A 344 -11.83 -8.43 -16.81
CA GLY A 344 -12.62 -7.62 -17.73
C GLY A 344 -13.93 -8.29 -18.14
N ASN A 345 -13.92 -9.59 -18.43
CA ASN A 345 -15.12 -10.36 -18.77
C ASN A 345 -16.12 -10.42 -17.62
N THR A 346 -15.64 -10.65 -16.39
CA THR A 346 -16.49 -10.67 -15.19
C THR A 346 -17.17 -9.31 -14.99
N THR A 347 -16.42 -8.22 -15.19
CA THR A 347 -16.91 -6.84 -15.09
C THR A 347 -17.96 -6.54 -16.17
N THR A 348 -17.66 -6.87 -17.42
CA THR A 348 -18.59 -6.70 -18.55
C THR A 348 -19.87 -7.51 -18.34
N ARG A 349 -19.76 -8.73 -17.81
CA ARG A 349 -20.93 -9.58 -17.52
C ARG A 349 -21.78 -9.02 -16.39
N LEU A 350 -21.17 -8.48 -15.34
CA LEU A 350 -21.88 -7.78 -14.25
C LEU A 350 -22.70 -6.62 -14.81
N LEU A 351 -22.05 -5.72 -15.56
CA LEU A 351 -22.68 -4.51 -16.10
C LEU A 351 -23.73 -4.81 -17.19
N GLY A 352 -23.54 -5.89 -17.95
CA GLY A 352 -24.54 -6.38 -18.91
C GLY A 352 -25.75 -7.06 -18.25
N THR A 353 -25.55 -7.70 -17.10
CA THR A 353 -26.63 -8.34 -16.33
C THR A 353 -27.46 -7.31 -15.57
N PHE A 354 -26.81 -6.32 -14.95
CA PHE A 354 -27.45 -5.28 -14.15
C PHE A 354 -27.37 -3.94 -14.88
N GLN A 355 -28.20 -3.78 -15.91
CA GLN A 355 -28.14 -2.63 -16.82
C GLN A 355 -28.45 -1.28 -16.16
N LYS A 356 -29.06 -1.29 -14.97
CA LYS A 356 -29.35 -0.09 -14.17
C LYS A 356 -28.20 0.38 -13.29
N VAL A 357 -27.07 -0.33 -13.27
CA VAL A 357 -25.89 0.11 -12.52
C VAL A 357 -25.31 1.35 -13.19
N ASP A 358 -25.31 2.47 -12.47
CA ASP A 358 -24.75 3.74 -12.94
C ASP A 358 -23.44 4.09 -12.21
N PHE A 359 -23.28 3.61 -10.97
CA PHE A 359 -22.10 3.86 -10.14
C PHE A 359 -21.31 2.58 -9.91
N VAL A 360 -19.99 2.63 -10.10
CA VAL A 360 -19.11 1.48 -9.88
C VAL A 360 -18.03 1.79 -8.85
N PHE A 361 -17.94 0.96 -7.81
CA PHE A 361 -16.90 1.04 -6.79
C PHE A 361 -15.94 -0.14 -6.95
N LEU A 362 -14.66 0.16 -7.16
CA LEU A 362 -13.60 -0.84 -7.09
C LEU A 362 -13.02 -0.80 -5.69
N VAL A 363 -13.30 -1.82 -4.88
CA VAL A 363 -13.01 -1.82 -3.43
C VAL A 363 -12.06 -2.95 -3.11
N GLY A 364 -11.00 -2.64 -2.37
CA GLY A 364 -10.05 -3.67 -1.98
C GLY A 364 -8.91 -3.17 -1.13
N VAL A 365 -7.88 -4.00 -0.98
CA VAL A 365 -6.63 -3.62 -0.34
C VAL A 365 -5.67 -3.01 -1.35
N GLY A 366 -4.78 -2.16 -0.88
CA GLY A 366 -3.71 -1.56 -1.67
C GLY A 366 -2.46 -1.31 -0.82
N GLY A 367 -1.42 -0.85 -1.48
CA GLY A 367 -0.16 -0.47 -0.85
C GLY A 367 -0.03 1.04 -0.74
N GLY A 368 0.33 1.55 0.45
CA GLY A 368 0.50 2.97 0.70
C GLY A 368 1.82 3.51 0.15
N VAL A 369 1.86 4.78 -0.21
CA VAL A 369 3.10 5.49 -0.55
C VAL A 369 3.71 6.05 0.73
N PRO A 370 4.86 5.55 1.19
CA PRO A 370 5.49 6.07 2.40
C PRO A 370 6.12 7.44 2.13
N HIS A 371 5.70 8.42 2.92
CA HIS A 371 6.42 9.70 3.07
C HIS A 371 7.13 9.72 4.42
N TYR A 372 8.45 9.88 4.45
CA TYR A 372 9.24 9.77 5.68
C TYR A 372 9.33 11.09 6.47
N THR A 373 8.94 12.18 5.82
CA THR A 373 9.12 13.55 6.35
C THR A 373 7.83 14.37 6.26
N ASP A 374 6.94 14.07 5.30
CA ASP A 374 5.67 14.77 5.12
C ASP A 374 4.55 13.97 5.79
N TYR A 375 4.13 14.40 6.99
CA TYR A 375 3.04 13.77 7.72
C TYR A 375 1.70 13.82 6.97
N ASN A 376 1.44 14.88 6.20
CA ASN A 376 0.14 15.09 5.55
C ASN A 376 -0.06 14.15 4.36
N LYS A 377 1.03 13.82 3.65
CA LYS A 377 1.01 12.83 2.56
C LYS A 377 1.32 11.42 3.01
N HIS A 378 1.71 11.24 4.27
CA HIS A 378 2.09 9.93 4.78
C HIS A 378 0.86 9.07 5.06
N VAL A 379 0.71 8.03 4.25
CA VAL A 379 -0.31 7.00 4.40
C VAL A 379 0.24 5.89 5.30
N ARG A 380 -0.58 5.40 6.24
CA ARG A 380 -0.22 4.30 7.16
C ARG A 380 -1.02 3.04 6.89
N LEU A 381 -0.57 1.90 7.43
CA LEU A 381 -1.36 0.68 7.38
C LEU A 381 -2.69 0.88 8.12
N GLY A 382 -3.76 0.39 7.50
CA GLY A 382 -5.13 0.60 7.96
C GLY A 382 -5.77 1.92 7.53
N ASP A 383 -5.03 2.88 6.94
CA ASP A 383 -5.66 4.04 6.31
C ASP A 383 -6.44 3.64 5.05
N VAL A 384 -7.26 4.57 4.55
CA VAL A 384 -8.01 4.38 3.30
C VAL A 384 -7.64 5.50 2.32
N VAL A 385 -7.29 5.11 1.10
CA VAL A 385 -7.10 6.04 -0.01
C VAL A 385 -8.30 5.93 -0.96
N VAL A 386 -8.95 7.06 -1.23
CA VAL A 386 -10.01 7.18 -2.23
C VAL A 386 -9.42 7.87 -3.46
N SER A 387 -9.62 7.27 -4.63
CA SER A 387 -9.13 7.82 -5.89
C SER A 387 -9.69 9.22 -6.13
N HIS A 388 -8.81 10.20 -6.21
CA HIS A 388 -9.17 11.60 -6.42
C HIS A 388 -8.15 12.24 -7.36
N PRO A 389 -8.54 13.22 -8.20
CA PRO A 389 -7.57 13.90 -9.06
C PRO A 389 -6.42 14.51 -8.26
N ALA A 390 -5.20 14.48 -8.82
CA ALA A 390 -4.05 15.11 -8.16
C ALA A 390 -4.28 16.63 -8.06
N PRO A 391 -3.94 17.29 -6.93
CA PRO A 391 -4.09 18.74 -6.78
C PRO A 391 -3.37 19.56 -7.86
N THR A 392 -2.29 19.01 -8.42
CA THR A 392 -1.46 19.66 -9.43
C THR A 392 -1.94 19.40 -10.85
N ASN A 393 -2.79 18.40 -11.08
CA ASN A 393 -3.22 17.99 -12.41
C ASN A 393 -4.52 17.16 -12.36
N ASN A 394 -5.65 17.75 -12.73
CA ASN A 394 -6.98 17.11 -12.66
C ASN A 394 -7.26 16.08 -13.78
N LYS A 395 -6.22 15.41 -14.31
CA LYS A 395 -6.33 14.54 -15.49
C LYS A 395 -6.76 13.12 -15.18
N TYR A 396 -6.45 12.61 -13.99
CA TYR A 396 -6.62 11.20 -13.66
C TYR A 396 -6.91 10.99 -12.18
N VAL A 397 -7.72 9.99 -11.88
CA VAL A 397 -7.95 9.45 -10.53
C VAL A 397 -7.31 8.06 -10.38
N TYR A 398 -7.13 7.35 -11.49
CA TYR A 398 -6.48 6.05 -11.56
C TYR A 398 -5.49 6.03 -12.72
N ILE A 399 -4.30 5.48 -12.50
CA ILE A 399 -3.22 5.46 -13.50
C ILE A 399 -2.52 4.11 -13.54
N TYR A 400 -2.35 3.55 -14.73
CA TYR A 400 -1.64 2.30 -14.95
C TYR A 400 -0.31 2.55 -15.64
N CYS A 401 0.78 1.99 -15.09
CA CYS A 401 2.13 2.05 -15.63
C CYS A 401 2.39 0.85 -16.55
N GLU A 402 2.31 1.06 -17.86
CA GLU A 402 2.63 0.04 -18.88
C GLU A 402 4.14 -0.19 -18.99
N GLY A 403 4.91 0.90 -18.89
CA GLY A 403 6.33 0.89 -19.14
C GLY A 403 7.08 1.93 -18.32
N ALA A 404 8.31 1.58 -17.94
CA ALA A 404 9.27 2.50 -17.33
C ALA A 404 10.63 2.29 -18.01
N LYS A 405 11.16 3.33 -18.64
CA LYS A 405 12.47 3.35 -19.29
C LYS A 405 13.30 4.48 -18.70
N VAL A 406 14.60 4.26 -18.53
CA VAL A 406 15.53 5.28 -18.06
C VAL A 406 16.17 5.94 -19.28
N ASN A 407 16.13 7.27 -19.34
CA ASN A 407 16.80 8.06 -20.36
C ASN A 407 18.29 8.25 -20.01
N GLU A 408 19.08 8.78 -20.94
CA GLU A 408 20.54 9.01 -20.78
C GLU A 408 20.88 9.88 -19.55
N ASN A 409 19.96 10.72 -19.09
CA ASN A 409 20.10 11.59 -17.91
C ASN A 409 19.71 10.91 -16.58
N ASN A 410 19.52 9.59 -16.53
CA ASN A 410 19.00 8.85 -15.38
C ASN A 410 17.58 9.27 -14.92
N GLU A 411 16.79 9.84 -15.84
CA GLU A 411 15.38 10.17 -15.60
C GLU A 411 14.46 9.08 -16.17
N TYR A 412 13.38 8.79 -15.46
CA TYR A 412 12.39 7.81 -15.92
C TYR A 412 11.40 8.44 -16.90
N HIS A 413 11.31 7.86 -18.09
CA HIS A 413 10.18 8.01 -18.99
C HIS A 413 9.15 6.91 -18.70
N PHE A 414 7.95 7.31 -18.30
CA PHE A 414 6.84 6.41 -18.01
C PHE A 414 5.83 6.39 -19.15
N GLU A 415 5.43 5.19 -19.55
CA GLU A 415 4.31 4.95 -20.46
C GLU A 415 3.09 4.59 -19.61
N THR A 416 2.02 5.38 -19.73
CA THR A 416 0.88 5.34 -18.80
C THR A 416 -0.46 5.35 -19.50
N LYS A 417 -1.41 4.60 -18.93
CA LYS A 417 -2.85 4.76 -19.20
C LYS A 417 -3.48 5.53 -18.05
N GLU A 418 -4.14 6.63 -18.38
CA GLU A 418 -4.72 7.58 -17.43
C GLU A 418 -6.26 7.50 -17.49
N TYR A 419 -6.90 7.38 -16.33
CA TYR A 419 -8.35 7.22 -16.24
C TYR A 419 -8.96 8.23 -15.27
N CYS A 420 -10.05 8.85 -15.69
CA CYS A 420 -10.84 9.80 -14.91
C CYS A 420 -12.32 9.64 -15.25
N PRO A 421 -13.22 9.49 -14.26
CA PRO A 421 -14.66 9.53 -14.54
C PRO A 421 -15.06 10.93 -15.00
N SER A 422 -16.07 11.01 -15.88
CA SER A 422 -16.59 12.30 -16.36
C SER A 422 -17.34 13.06 -15.27
N ASN A 423 -17.86 12.35 -14.26
CA ASN A 423 -18.54 12.90 -13.10
C ASN A 423 -17.79 12.55 -11.81
N LEU A 424 -17.33 13.58 -11.10
CA LEU A 424 -16.58 13.47 -9.84
C LEU A 424 -17.46 13.41 -8.58
N GLY A 425 -18.79 13.23 -8.71
CA GLY A 425 -19.71 13.28 -7.57
C GLY A 425 -19.35 12.33 -6.43
N LEU A 426 -18.86 11.12 -6.73
CA LEU A 426 -18.39 10.18 -5.71
C LEU A 426 -17.14 10.70 -4.98
N GLN A 427 -16.23 11.32 -5.72
CA GLN A 427 -15.01 11.94 -5.21
C GLN A 427 -15.34 13.19 -4.37
N ASP A 428 -16.30 14.00 -4.79
CA ASP A 428 -16.76 15.19 -4.07
C ASP A 428 -17.42 14.81 -2.74
N ILE A 429 -18.20 13.72 -2.70
CA ILE A 429 -18.73 13.17 -1.44
C ILE A 429 -17.57 12.76 -0.52
N ALA A 430 -16.55 12.08 -1.04
CA ALA A 430 -15.38 11.70 -0.26
C ALA A 430 -14.60 12.92 0.27
N VAL A 431 -14.49 14.00 -0.53
CA VAL A 431 -13.91 15.28 -0.10
C VAL A 431 -14.71 15.88 1.07
N ASN A 432 -16.04 15.90 0.97
CA ASN A 432 -16.91 16.45 2.00
C ASN A 432 -16.84 15.63 3.29
N LEU A 433 -16.86 14.31 3.19
CA LEU A 433 -16.66 13.39 4.32
C LEU A 433 -15.29 13.58 4.98
N ASN A 434 -14.24 13.78 4.19
CA ASN A 434 -12.91 14.05 4.73
C ASN A 434 -12.89 15.39 5.48
N LYS A 435 -13.44 16.47 4.90
CA LYS A 435 -13.54 17.78 5.56
C LYS A 435 -14.32 17.71 6.88
N GLN A 436 -15.47 17.03 6.89
CA GLN A 436 -16.29 16.85 8.09
C GLN A 436 -15.55 16.10 9.21
N SER A 437 -14.60 15.22 8.89
CA SER A 437 -13.79 14.53 9.90
C SER A 437 -12.72 15.43 10.54
N ILE A 438 -12.35 16.53 9.88
CA ILE A 438 -11.40 17.53 10.38
C ILE A 438 -12.10 18.49 11.34
N ASP A 439 -13.39 18.78 11.08
CA ASP A 439 -14.20 19.61 11.95
C ASP A 439 -14.55 18.81 13.22
N ASN A 440 -13.78 19.04 14.30
CA ASN A 440 -13.73 18.33 15.61
C ASN A 440 -15.06 18.06 16.36
N ASN A 441 -16.23 18.29 15.76
CA ASN A 441 -17.55 18.16 16.39
C ASN A 441 -18.30 16.85 16.07
N SER A 442 -17.80 15.98 15.18
CA SER A 442 -18.50 14.71 14.86
C SER A 442 -17.57 13.53 14.67
N ILE A 443 -18.01 12.36 15.14
CA ILE A 443 -17.37 11.07 14.85
C ILE A 443 -17.56 10.79 13.35
N PRO A 444 -16.50 10.43 12.60
CA PRO A 444 -16.65 10.10 11.19
C PRO A 444 -17.55 8.86 11.00
N PRO A 445 -18.45 8.86 10.00
CA PRO A 445 -19.44 7.78 9.83
C PRO A 445 -18.79 6.42 9.61
N TRP A 446 -17.65 6.37 8.90
CA TRP A 446 -16.93 5.12 8.63
C TRP A 446 -16.40 4.46 9.90
N LYS A 447 -16.20 5.19 11.00
CA LYS A 447 -15.82 4.57 12.29
C LYS A 447 -16.94 3.68 12.83
N ASN A 448 -18.19 4.13 12.71
CA ASN A 448 -19.35 3.37 13.16
C ASN A 448 -19.56 2.15 12.27
N TYR A 449 -19.47 2.32 10.95
CA TYR A 449 -19.60 1.22 10.01
C TYR A 449 -18.47 0.19 10.13
N LEU A 450 -17.24 0.62 10.43
CA LEU A 450 -16.12 -0.28 10.72
C LEU A 450 -16.43 -1.18 11.92
N LYS A 451 -16.98 -0.58 12.99
CA LYS A 451 -17.38 -1.31 14.19
C LYS A 451 -18.52 -2.29 13.89
N GLU A 452 -19.57 -1.83 13.22
CA GLU A 452 -20.73 -2.65 12.83
C GLU A 452 -20.31 -3.84 11.95
N GLY A 453 -19.52 -3.59 10.90
CA GLY A 453 -19.02 -4.62 10.01
C GLY A 453 -18.12 -5.63 10.72
N TYR A 454 -17.28 -5.17 11.66
CA TYR A 454 -16.48 -6.04 12.51
C TYR A 454 -17.36 -6.94 13.39
N GLU A 455 -18.36 -6.38 14.08
CA GLU A 455 -19.31 -7.14 14.90
C GLU A 455 -20.08 -8.18 14.07
N ASN A 456 -20.49 -7.82 12.85
CA ASN A 456 -21.13 -8.74 11.91
C ASN A 456 -20.19 -9.90 11.55
N LEU A 457 -18.92 -9.63 11.27
CA LEU A 457 -17.93 -10.65 10.89
C LEU A 457 -17.54 -11.56 12.08
N GLU A 458 -17.45 -11.01 13.29
CA GLU A 458 -17.14 -11.76 14.51
C GLU A 458 -18.30 -12.69 14.90
N ASN A 459 -19.54 -12.20 14.87
CA ASN A 459 -20.74 -13.01 15.11
C ASN A 459 -20.87 -14.18 14.11
N LEU A 460 -20.33 -14.02 12.91
CA LEU A 460 -20.34 -15.02 11.85
C LEU A 460 -19.13 -15.98 11.90
N GLN A 461 -18.26 -15.87 12.92
CA GLN A 461 -17.07 -16.72 13.10
C GLN A 461 -16.18 -16.76 11.85
N SER A 462 -15.92 -15.59 11.24
CA SER A 462 -15.03 -15.53 10.07
C SER A 462 -13.65 -16.11 10.40
N GLU A 463 -13.08 -16.87 9.46
CA GLU A 463 -11.73 -17.44 9.60
C GLU A 463 -10.63 -16.37 9.47
N HIS A 464 -10.98 -15.19 8.94
CA HIS A 464 -10.08 -14.04 8.81
C HIS A 464 -10.21 -13.13 10.05
N ASP A 465 -9.08 -12.70 10.61
CA ASP A 465 -9.07 -11.77 11.73
C ASP A 465 -9.19 -10.33 11.24
N PHE A 466 -10.39 -9.76 11.35
CA PHE A 466 -10.68 -8.38 10.98
C PHE A 466 -10.34 -7.36 12.07
N LYS A 467 -9.77 -7.78 13.21
CA LYS A 467 -9.27 -6.86 14.22
C LYS A 467 -8.14 -6.02 13.66
N GLN A 468 -8.02 -4.79 14.17
CA GLN A 468 -6.85 -3.98 13.88
C GLN A 468 -5.60 -4.69 14.40
N PRO A 469 -4.60 -4.97 13.54
CA PRO A 469 -3.32 -5.51 13.99
C PRO A 469 -2.62 -4.54 14.96
N SER A 470 -1.59 -5.04 15.66
CA SER A 470 -0.79 -4.19 16.56
C SER A 470 -0.21 -2.99 15.81
N ILE A 471 -0.24 -1.81 16.43
CA ILE A 471 0.37 -0.62 15.83
C ILE A 471 1.88 -0.78 15.60
N ASP A 472 2.53 -1.68 16.36
CA ASP A 472 3.95 -1.99 16.21
C ASP A 472 4.26 -2.85 14.98
N SER A 473 3.24 -3.45 14.33
CA SER A 473 3.44 -4.18 13.06
C SER A 473 3.43 -3.26 11.84
N ASP A 474 2.94 -2.01 11.98
CA ASP A 474 3.13 -0.98 10.96
C ASP A 474 4.58 -0.48 10.98
N LYS A 475 5.37 -0.97 10.01
CA LYS A 475 6.80 -0.65 9.90
C LYS A 475 7.15 -0.24 8.47
N LEU A 476 7.89 0.86 8.36
CA LEU A 476 8.44 1.30 7.07
C LEU A 476 9.82 0.72 6.87
N TYR A 477 10.06 0.18 5.68
CA TYR A 477 11.38 -0.27 5.27
C TYR A 477 11.81 0.43 4.00
N MET A 478 13.09 0.77 3.92
CA MET A 478 13.71 1.28 2.70
C MET A 478 14.85 0.35 2.28
N THR A 479 14.83 -0.05 1.02
CA THR A 479 15.87 -0.87 0.39
C THR A 479 17.13 -0.03 0.18
N ILE A 480 18.26 -0.49 0.72
CA ILE A 480 19.60 0.15 0.62
C ILE A 480 20.64 -0.74 -0.06
N GLY A 481 20.21 -1.82 -0.71
CA GLY A 481 21.05 -2.76 -1.44
C GLY A 481 20.19 -3.87 -2.04
N GLU A 482 20.78 -4.92 -2.60
CA GLU A 482 19.98 -6.03 -3.14
C GLU A 482 19.13 -6.72 -2.04
N ARG A 483 19.70 -6.86 -0.83
CA ARG A 483 19.07 -7.55 0.30
C ARG A 483 18.99 -6.72 1.58
N ASP A 484 19.73 -5.62 1.66
CA ASP A 484 19.84 -4.81 2.87
C ASP A 484 18.69 -3.79 2.93
N VAL A 485 18.08 -3.67 4.10
CA VAL A 485 17.01 -2.70 4.38
C VAL A 485 17.32 -1.90 5.64
N ILE A 486 16.80 -0.68 5.69
CA ILE A 486 16.72 0.12 6.91
C ILE A 486 15.26 0.24 7.34
N GLU A 487 15.03 0.28 8.64
CA GLU A 487 13.71 0.56 9.21
C GLU A 487 13.58 2.07 9.41
N VAL A 488 12.53 2.69 8.91
CA VAL A 488 12.31 4.15 9.01
C VAL A 488 11.11 4.40 9.92
N ALA A 489 11.22 5.37 10.81
CA ALA A 489 10.07 5.76 11.63
C ALA A 489 9.03 6.51 10.78
N HIS A 490 7.76 6.39 11.13
CA HIS A 490 6.73 7.25 10.58
C HIS A 490 7.00 8.72 10.94
N PRO A 491 6.68 9.68 10.05
CA PRO A 491 6.82 11.10 10.36
C PRO A 491 5.98 11.46 11.58
N ILE A 492 6.54 12.34 12.40
CA ILE A 492 5.91 12.84 13.62
C ILE A 492 4.78 13.79 13.25
N GLU A 493 3.64 13.60 13.90
CA GLU A 493 2.49 14.49 13.76
C GLU A 493 2.79 15.86 14.41
N PRO A 494 2.63 16.97 13.67
CA PRO A 494 2.74 18.31 14.27
C PRO A 494 1.69 18.55 15.37
N ASN A 495 2.06 19.28 16.42
CA ASN A 495 1.19 19.52 17.57
C ASN A 495 -0.15 20.19 17.19
N ASP A 496 -0.13 21.05 16.17
CA ASP A 496 -1.27 21.87 15.71
C ASP A 496 -2.01 21.24 14.52
N THR A 497 -1.81 19.94 14.24
CA THR A 497 -2.54 19.29 13.14
C THR A 497 -4.03 19.18 13.48
N PRO A 498 -4.93 19.73 12.63
CA PRO A 498 -6.36 19.75 12.91
C PRO A 498 -7.02 18.37 12.81
N ASN A 499 -6.40 17.42 12.10
CA ASN A 499 -6.89 16.05 11.92
C ASN A 499 -5.94 15.04 12.57
N LYS A 500 -5.99 14.97 13.90
CA LYS A 500 -5.13 14.05 14.64
C LYS A 500 -5.53 12.61 14.40
N ARG A 501 -4.54 11.73 14.24
CA ARG A 501 -4.82 10.29 14.07
C ARG A 501 -5.51 9.75 15.32
N VAL A 502 -6.73 9.25 15.14
CA VAL A 502 -7.49 8.58 16.21
C VAL A 502 -7.23 7.08 16.14
N ILE A 503 -6.79 6.48 17.25
CA ILE A 503 -6.57 5.02 17.34
C ILE A 503 -7.89 4.29 17.04
N GLY A 504 -7.82 3.24 16.22
CA GLY A 504 -9.00 2.47 15.78
C GLY A 504 -9.90 3.20 14.79
N CYS A 505 -9.46 4.31 14.19
CA CYS A 505 -10.19 4.99 13.13
C CYS A 505 -9.27 5.22 11.93
N PRO A 506 -9.61 4.67 10.75
CA PRO A 506 -8.80 4.87 9.56
C PRO A 506 -8.87 6.33 9.10
N LYS A 507 -7.73 6.89 8.68
CA LYS A 507 -7.69 8.21 8.04
C LYS A 507 -7.98 8.07 6.55
N ILE A 508 -8.75 9.01 6.00
CA ILE A 508 -9.02 9.08 4.56
C ILE A 508 -8.01 10.00 3.90
N HIS A 509 -7.37 9.50 2.84
CA HIS A 509 -6.53 10.27 1.93
C HIS A 509 -7.19 10.34 0.56
N LEU A 510 -7.03 11.47 -0.11
CA LEU A 510 -7.61 11.74 -1.43
C LEU A 510 -6.47 11.99 -2.40
N ALA A 511 -6.22 11.03 -3.27
CA ALA A 511 -5.14 11.12 -4.26
C ALA A 511 -5.34 10.10 -5.38
N PRO A 512 -4.60 10.21 -6.49
CA PRO A 512 -4.59 9.16 -7.50
C PRO A 512 -4.12 7.82 -6.92
N ILE A 513 -4.72 6.76 -7.43
CA ILE A 513 -4.31 5.38 -7.16
C ILE A 513 -3.62 4.84 -8.41
N ALA A 514 -2.44 4.26 -8.24
CA ALA A 514 -1.64 3.78 -9.34
C ALA A 514 -1.55 2.27 -9.39
N SER A 515 -1.12 1.74 -10.52
CA SER A 515 -0.95 0.31 -10.68
C SER A 515 0.07 -0.02 -11.76
N GLY A 516 0.60 -1.25 -11.75
CA GLY A 516 1.46 -1.76 -12.81
C GLY A 516 2.66 -2.57 -12.33
N ARG A 517 2.92 -3.67 -13.03
CA ARG A 517 3.99 -4.63 -12.73
C ARG A 517 5.38 -4.00 -12.53
N LYS A 518 5.74 -2.99 -13.33
CA LYS A 518 7.08 -2.36 -13.25
C LYS A 518 7.28 -1.62 -11.93
N ILE A 519 6.26 -0.92 -11.46
CA ILE A 519 6.29 -0.19 -10.19
C ILE A 519 6.08 -1.11 -8.99
N SER A 520 5.30 -2.19 -9.09
CA SER A 520 5.18 -3.17 -7.99
C SER A 520 6.51 -3.87 -7.66
N ARG A 521 7.37 -4.11 -8.66
CA ARG A 521 8.62 -4.87 -8.50
C ARG A 521 9.81 -4.04 -8.02
N ASP A 522 9.86 -2.76 -8.34
CA ASP A 522 11.01 -1.91 -8.05
C ASP A 522 10.59 -0.71 -7.20
N ASP A 523 11.08 -0.66 -5.96
CA ASP A 523 10.75 0.38 -4.98
C ASP A 523 11.23 1.78 -5.44
N GLN A 524 12.35 1.89 -6.16
CA GLN A 524 12.85 3.17 -6.66
C GLN A 524 11.97 3.69 -7.80
N VAL A 525 11.63 2.81 -8.74
CA VAL A 525 10.72 3.14 -9.85
C VAL A 525 9.36 3.55 -9.29
N ARG A 526 8.83 2.80 -8.31
CA ARG A 526 7.57 3.09 -7.62
C ARG A 526 7.56 4.47 -6.97
N GLN A 527 8.62 4.82 -6.25
CA GLN A 527 8.73 6.12 -5.59
C GLN A 527 8.84 7.27 -6.59
N LYS A 528 9.59 7.09 -7.68
CA LYS A 528 9.67 8.09 -8.76
C LYS A 528 8.32 8.28 -9.43
N PHE A 529 7.60 7.19 -9.64
CA PHE A 529 6.25 7.21 -10.20
C PHE A 529 5.27 7.95 -9.27
N SER A 530 5.18 7.59 -7.98
CA SER A 530 4.28 8.28 -7.03
C SER A 530 4.60 9.77 -6.91
N THR A 531 5.88 10.15 -6.94
CA THR A 531 6.28 11.55 -6.91
C THR A 531 5.85 12.30 -8.17
N ARG A 532 6.01 11.68 -9.35
CA ARG A 532 5.67 12.27 -10.65
C ARG A 532 4.16 12.48 -10.83
N PHE A 533 3.36 11.51 -10.40
CA PHE A 533 1.91 11.48 -10.63
C PHE A 533 1.09 11.83 -9.39
N GLY A 534 1.74 12.12 -8.25
CA GLY A 534 1.06 12.51 -7.01
C GLY A 534 0.26 11.39 -6.35
N CYS A 535 0.52 10.13 -6.67
CA CYS A 535 -0.23 8.98 -6.16
C CYS A 535 0.09 8.74 -4.68
N LEU A 536 -0.89 8.28 -3.90
CA LEU A 536 -0.70 7.88 -2.51
C LEU A 536 -0.97 6.40 -2.22
N ALA A 537 -1.50 5.66 -3.19
CA ALA A 537 -1.65 4.23 -3.09
C ALA A 537 -1.36 3.54 -4.42
N PHE A 538 -1.02 2.26 -4.34
CA PHE A 538 -1.01 1.34 -5.46
C PHE A 538 -1.95 0.16 -5.24
N ASP A 539 -2.37 -0.49 -6.33
CA ASP A 539 -3.19 -1.69 -6.27
C ASP A 539 -2.65 -2.85 -7.15
N GLY A 540 -3.34 -3.99 -7.08
CA GLY A 540 -3.01 -5.22 -7.78
C GLY A 540 -3.50 -5.33 -9.23
N GLU A 541 -3.30 -4.29 -10.04
CA GLU A 541 -3.55 -4.30 -11.50
C GLU A 541 -5.04 -4.47 -11.89
N MET A 542 -5.83 -3.41 -11.66
CA MET A 542 -7.25 -3.34 -12.03
C MET A 542 -7.54 -2.54 -13.32
N ASP A 543 -6.55 -2.29 -14.18
CA ASP A 543 -6.72 -1.52 -15.42
C ASP A 543 -7.76 -2.13 -16.36
N ALA A 544 -7.73 -3.45 -16.59
CA ALA A 544 -8.74 -4.15 -17.41
C ALA A 544 -10.17 -4.03 -16.86
N VAL A 545 -10.32 -3.88 -15.53
CA VAL A 545 -11.62 -3.64 -14.86
C VAL A 545 -12.09 -2.23 -15.19
N VAL A 546 -11.22 -1.23 -15.04
CA VAL A 546 -11.54 0.17 -15.36
C VAL A 546 -11.86 0.35 -16.85
N GLU A 547 -11.09 -0.27 -17.74
CA GLU A 547 -11.38 -0.29 -19.19
C GLU A 547 -12.75 -0.90 -19.48
N SER A 548 -13.12 -1.98 -18.77
CA SER A 548 -14.44 -2.61 -18.92
C SER A 548 -15.58 -1.74 -18.40
N VAL A 549 -15.38 -1.00 -17.29
CA VAL A 549 -16.35 -0.04 -16.76
C VAL A 549 -16.62 1.07 -17.80
N LEU A 550 -15.56 1.67 -18.33
CA LEU A 550 -15.65 2.73 -19.33
C LEU A 550 -16.23 2.21 -20.67
N GLY A 551 -15.81 1.03 -21.11
CA GLY A 551 -16.33 0.39 -22.32
C GLY A 551 -17.81 0.03 -22.27
N ASN A 552 -18.38 -0.10 -21.06
CA ASN A 552 -19.82 -0.27 -20.83
C ASN A 552 -20.54 1.07 -20.54
N CYS A 553 -19.91 2.21 -20.90
CA CYS A 553 -20.44 3.56 -20.76
C CYS A 553 -20.86 3.93 -19.32
N ARG A 554 -20.11 3.45 -18.32
CA ARG A 554 -20.31 3.84 -16.92
C ARG A 554 -19.35 4.94 -16.55
N ASP A 555 -19.85 6.17 -16.59
CA ASP A 555 -19.05 7.39 -16.44
C ASP A 555 -18.83 7.81 -14.97
N SER A 556 -19.39 7.06 -14.01
CA SER A 556 -19.19 7.30 -12.58
C SER A 556 -18.59 6.07 -11.91
N PHE A 557 -17.31 6.18 -11.57
CA PHE A 557 -16.61 5.15 -10.80
C PHE A 557 -15.64 5.75 -9.79
N THR A 558 -15.31 4.98 -8.76
CA THR A 558 -14.25 5.33 -7.81
C THR A 558 -13.50 4.09 -7.38
N VAL A 559 -12.22 4.26 -7.10
CA VAL A 559 -11.34 3.22 -6.57
C VAL A 559 -11.07 3.54 -5.09
N VAL A 560 -11.33 2.58 -4.21
CA VAL A 560 -11.11 2.72 -2.76
C VAL A 560 -10.19 1.60 -2.31
N ARG A 561 -9.08 1.99 -1.67
CA ARG A 561 -8.04 1.06 -1.21
C ARG A 561 -7.78 1.23 0.27
N GLY A 562 -8.04 0.17 1.03
CA GLY A 562 -7.55 0.05 2.40
C GLY A 562 -6.11 -0.39 2.39
N ILE A 563 -5.26 0.24 3.19
CA ILE A 563 -3.82 0.05 3.07
C ILE A 563 -3.35 -1.13 3.91
N ALA A 564 -2.86 -2.16 3.24
CA ALA A 564 -2.40 -3.40 3.87
C ALA A 564 -0.87 -3.58 3.84
N ASP A 565 -0.18 -2.89 2.92
CA ASP A 565 1.29 -2.86 2.85
C ASP A 565 1.80 -1.51 2.28
N TYR A 566 3.08 -1.43 1.91
CA TYR A 566 3.71 -0.28 1.24
C TYR A 566 4.15 -0.60 -0.21
N LYS A 567 3.45 -1.54 -0.84
CA LYS A 567 3.66 -1.99 -2.22
C LYS A 567 2.40 -1.82 -3.04
N ASP A 568 1.57 -2.86 -3.13
CA ASP A 568 0.35 -2.93 -3.94
C ASP A 568 -0.82 -3.63 -3.20
N GLY A 569 -0.66 -3.92 -1.91
CA GLY A 569 -1.64 -4.63 -1.08
C GLY A 569 -1.55 -6.15 -1.18
N SER A 570 -0.65 -6.70 -2.00
CA SER A 570 -0.47 -8.16 -2.12
C SER A 570 0.24 -8.79 -0.92
N ARG A 571 0.95 -7.99 -0.13
CA ARG A 571 1.67 -8.40 1.08
C ARG A 571 0.88 -7.99 2.33
N GLY A 572 1.45 -8.23 3.50
CA GLY A 572 0.84 -7.83 4.77
C GLY A 572 -0.45 -8.61 5.05
N LYS A 573 -0.40 -9.95 4.93
CA LYS A 573 -1.57 -10.84 5.12
C LYS A 573 -2.34 -10.56 6.42
N GLU A 574 -1.64 -10.18 7.49
CA GLU A 574 -2.23 -9.79 8.78
C GLU A 574 -3.08 -8.50 8.69
N TRP A 575 -2.71 -7.56 7.81
CA TRP A 575 -3.39 -6.27 7.65
C TRP A 575 -4.51 -6.33 6.60
N GLN A 576 -4.48 -7.29 5.67
CA GLN A 576 -5.44 -7.38 4.57
C GLN A 576 -6.91 -7.40 5.05
N PRO A 577 -7.32 -8.21 6.05
CA PRO A 577 -8.71 -8.21 6.51
C PRO A 577 -9.12 -6.85 7.07
N TYR A 578 -8.40 -6.30 8.05
CA TYR A 578 -8.72 -4.99 8.65
C TYR A 578 -8.75 -3.87 7.60
N ALA A 579 -7.75 -3.80 6.73
CA ALA A 579 -7.67 -2.81 5.67
C ALA A 579 -8.87 -2.91 4.71
N SER A 580 -9.25 -4.13 4.33
CA SER A 580 -10.41 -4.35 3.47
C SER A 580 -11.73 -3.90 4.13
N LEU A 581 -11.87 -4.12 5.44
CA LEU A 581 -13.02 -3.66 6.21
C LEU A 581 -13.05 -2.13 6.36
N ALA A 582 -11.90 -1.50 6.56
CA ALA A 582 -11.76 -0.05 6.56
C ALA A 582 -12.20 0.55 5.21
N ALA A 583 -11.76 -0.03 4.09
CA ALA A 583 -12.18 0.39 2.76
C ALA A 583 -13.71 0.25 2.56
N ALA A 584 -14.28 -0.90 2.94
CA ALA A 584 -15.72 -1.15 2.86
C ALA A 584 -16.54 -0.17 3.71
N SER A 585 -16.03 0.22 4.88
CA SER A 585 -16.68 1.19 5.78
C SER A 585 -16.71 2.61 5.21
N VAL A 586 -15.64 3.01 4.52
CA VAL A 586 -15.59 4.28 3.79
C VAL A 586 -16.55 4.25 2.59
N VAL A 587 -16.63 3.13 1.87
CA VAL A 587 -17.58 2.94 0.77
C VAL A 587 -19.03 3.04 1.27
N LYS A 588 -19.39 2.39 2.38
CA LYS A 588 -20.71 2.53 3.01
C LYS A 588 -20.99 3.99 3.37
N SER A 589 -19.99 4.72 3.86
CA SER A 589 -20.14 6.16 4.16
C SER A 589 -20.42 7.00 2.93
N ILE A 590 -19.72 6.75 1.82
CA ILE A 590 -19.93 7.45 0.55
C ILE A 590 -21.34 7.15 0.02
N ILE A 591 -21.74 5.87 -0.01
CA ILE A 591 -23.04 5.45 -0.52
C ILE A 591 -24.19 6.00 0.33
N CYS A 592 -24.07 6.00 1.66
CA CYS A 592 -25.08 6.60 2.54
C CYS A 592 -25.19 8.13 2.42
N ALA A 593 -24.16 8.79 1.89
CA ALA A 593 -24.14 10.23 1.65
C ALA A 593 -24.58 10.62 0.22
N MET A 594 -24.86 9.64 -0.65
CA MET A 594 -25.45 9.89 -1.96
C MET A 594 -26.92 10.27 -1.84
N ASP A 595 -27.42 11.05 -2.80
CA ASP A 595 -28.85 11.35 -2.89
C ASP A 595 -29.66 10.06 -3.10
N PRO A 596 -30.78 9.87 -2.40
CA PRO A 596 -31.60 8.68 -2.56
C PRO A 596 -32.07 8.54 -4.02
N PRO A 597 -32.21 7.31 -4.53
CA PRO A 597 -32.58 7.09 -5.92
C PRO A 597 -33.96 7.68 -6.20
N THR A 598 -34.06 8.53 -7.23
CA THR A 598 -35.29 9.25 -7.57
C THR A 598 -36.37 8.37 -8.24
N ASN A 599 -36.05 7.11 -8.56
CA ASN A 599 -36.90 6.17 -9.30
C ASN A 599 -37.15 4.88 -8.50
N VAL A 600 -37.78 5.00 -7.32
CA VAL A 600 -38.30 3.85 -6.57
C VAL A 600 -39.66 3.41 -7.12
#